data_AF-A0AA47GV01-F1
#
_entry.id   AF-A0AA47GV01-F1
#
_cell.length_a   1.000
_cell.length_b   1.000
_cell.length_c   1.000
_cell.angle_alpha   90.00
_cell.angle_beta   90.00
_cell.angle_gamma   90.00
#
_symmetry.space_group_name_H-M   'P 1'
#
loop_
_entity.id
_entity.type
_entity.pdbx_description
1 polymer ?
#
loop_
_entity_poly.entity_id
_entity_poly.type
_entity_poly.pdbx_seq_one_letter_code
_entity_poly.pdbx_strand_id
1 'polypeptide(L)'
;MKSFFAIKENGSNVRTEILAGITTFLTMAYILAVNPEILSATGMPRDSVFMATAIASAIATLVMALVARLPFALAPGVLSVFFAFTVVMGMGKSWQFALTAVFLEGIIFLLLTALNVREAIINSIPANVRKSISVGIGLFIAFIGFQNVGLIVNSEATLVQLG
;
A
#
# COMPACT_ATOMS: atom_id res chain seq x y z
N MET A 1 -24.35 1.64 17.17
CA MET A 1 -23.91 0.71 16.09
C MET A 1 -24.95 0.58 14.96
N LYS A 2 -26.18 0.10 15.21
CA LYS A 2 -27.17 -0.15 14.13
C LYS A 2 -27.62 1.09 13.33
N SER A 3 -27.71 2.29 13.92
CA SER A 3 -28.07 3.52 13.20
C SER A 3 -26.86 4.36 12.74
N PHE A 4 -25.65 4.09 13.24
CA PHE A 4 -24.46 4.90 12.91
C PHE A 4 -23.84 4.49 11.58
N PHE A 5 -23.87 3.19 11.28
CA PHE A 5 -23.38 2.60 10.02
C PHE A 5 -24.50 2.15 9.08
N ALA A 6 -25.77 2.42 9.44
CA ALA A 6 -26.93 2.09 8.62
C ALA A 6 -26.95 0.62 8.10
N ILE A 7 -26.41 -0.34 8.87
CA ILE A 7 -26.13 -1.72 8.41
C ILE A 7 -27.36 -2.39 7.78
N LYS A 8 -28.54 -2.17 8.37
CA LYS A 8 -29.80 -2.74 7.90
C LYS A 8 -30.36 -2.01 6.66
N GLU A 9 -30.10 -0.71 6.52
CA GLU A 9 -30.46 0.09 5.34
C GLU A 9 -29.55 -0.25 4.15
N ASN A 10 -28.29 -0.61 4.43
CA ASN A 10 -27.34 -1.16 3.46
C ASN A 10 -27.60 -2.64 3.12
N GLY A 11 -28.71 -3.23 3.58
CA GLY A 11 -29.10 -4.61 3.27
C GLY A 11 -28.19 -5.69 3.90
N SER A 12 -27.34 -5.34 4.86
CA SER A 12 -26.38 -6.25 5.49
C SER A 12 -26.80 -6.62 6.92
N ASN A 13 -26.06 -7.54 7.53
CA ASN A 13 -26.24 -7.94 8.93
C ASN A 13 -24.88 -8.06 9.63
N VAL A 14 -24.89 -8.01 10.98
CA VAL A 14 -23.68 -7.98 11.80
C VAL A 14 -22.75 -9.17 11.52
N ARG A 15 -23.31 -10.36 11.24
CA ARG A 15 -22.52 -11.55 10.91
C ARG A 15 -21.78 -11.37 9.60
N THR A 16 -22.46 -10.85 8.57
CA THR A 16 -21.85 -10.55 7.27
C THR A 16 -20.75 -9.50 7.40
N GLU A 17 -20.98 -8.42 8.16
CA GLU A 17 -19.98 -7.37 8.38
C GLU A 17 -18.71 -7.90 9.09
N ILE A 18 -18.88 -8.75 10.11
CA ILE A 18 -17.74 -9.37 10.80
C ILE A 18 -16.95 -10.28 9.85
N LEU A 19 -17.65 -11.12 9.07
CA LEU A 19 -17.01 -12.00 8.09
C LEU A 19 -16.30 -11.21 6.98
N ALA A 20 -16.92 -10.13 6.49
CA ALA A 20 -16.30 -9.24 5.52
C ALA A 20 -15.05 -8.58 6.10
N GLY A 21 -15.11 -8.05 7.32
CA GLY A 21 -13.96 -7.46 8.00
C GLY A 21 -12.80 -8.44 8.20
N ILE A 22 -13.08 -9.68 8.63
CA ILE A 22 -12.06 -10.74 8.75
C ILE A 22 -11.47 -11.07 7.38
N THR A 23 -12.31 -11.21 6.36
CA THR A 23 -11.85 -11.51 4.99
C THR A 23 -10.93 -10.40 4.47
N THR A 24 -11.33 -9.14 4.60
CA THR A 24 -10.53 -7.98 4.21
C THR A 24 -9.22 -7.89 5.01
N PHE A 25 -9.25 -8.17 6.31
CA PHE A 25 -8.04 -8.22 7.13
C PHE A 25 -7.07 -9.29 6.61
N LEU A 26 -7.55 -10.51 6.36
CA LEU A 26 -6.70 -11.60 5.88
C LEU A 26 -6.11 -11.31 4.49
N THR A 27 -6.85 -10.65 3.59
CA THR A 27 -6.32 -10.31 2.26
C THR A 27 -5.24 -9.23 2.29
N MET A 28 -5.22 -8.36 3.29
CA MET A 28 -4.21 -7.32 3.44
C MET A 28 -3.09 -7.67 4.43
N ALA A 29 -3.28 -8.69 5.27
CA ALA A 29 -2.34 -9.06 6.35
C ALA A 29 -0.91 -9.34 5.85
N TYR A 30 -0.74 -9.76 4.60
CA TYR A 30 0.58 -9.98 4.00
C TYR A 30 1.49 -8.73 4.06
N ILE A 31 0.91 -7.53 4.02
CA ILE A 31 1.66 -6.25 4.13
C ILE A 31 2.42 -6.16 5.46
N LEU A 32 1.89 -6.77 6.53
CA LEU A 32 2.57 -6.80 7.83
C LEU A 32 3.86 -7.61 7.77
N ALA A 33 4.00 -8.59 6.88
CA ALA A 33 5.25 -9.32 6.67
C ALA A 33 6.14 -8.66 5.62
N VAL A 34 5.55 -8.23 4.50
CA VAL A 34 6.29 -7.73 3.33
C VAL A 34 6.88 -6.33 3.56
N ASN A 35 6.17 -5.42 4.21
CA ASN A 35 6.65 -4.05 4.38
C ASN A 35 7.88 -3.97 5.30
N PRO A 36 7.94 -4.68 6.45
CA PRO A 36 9.17 -4.76 7.25
C PRO A 36 10.34 -5.40 6.49
N GLU A 37 10.09 -6.41 5.66
CA GLU A 37 11.13 -7.03 4.82
C GLU A 37 11.77 -6.00 3.90
N ILE A 38 10.96 -5.28 3.12
CA ILE A 38 11.42 -4.25 2.18
C ILE A 38 12.13 -3.10 2.88
N LEU A 39 11.54 -2.56 3.96
CA LEU A 39 12.08 -1.37 4.61
C LEU A 39 13.30 -1.70 5.48
N SER A 40 13.40 -2.92 6.01
CA SER A 40 14.60 -3.33 6.78
C SER A 40 15.86 -3.36 5.91
N ALA A 41 15.73 -3.56 4.60
CA ALA A 41 16.84 -3.44 3.64
C ALA A 41 17.47 -2.02 3.61
N THR A 42 16.74 -1.01 4.10
CA THR A 42 17.25 0.38 4.21
C THR A 42 17.97 0.67 5.52
N GLY A 43 18.05 -0.31 6.43
CA GLY A 43 18.60 -0.15 7.78
C GLY A 43 17.58 0.22 8.86
N MET A 44 16.28 0.18 8.55
CA MET A 44 15.22 0.39 9.53
C MET A 44 15.00 -0.85 10.42
N PRO A 45 14.78 -0.73 11.74
CA PRO A 45 14.50 -1.86 12.61
C PRO A 45 13.18 -2.56 12.21
N ARG A 46 13.25 -3.85 11.89
CA ARG A 46 12.12 -4.63 11.38
C ARG A 46 10.91 -4.60 12.31
N ASP A 47 11.12 -4.82 13.61
CA ASP A 47 10.04 -4.87 14.61
C ASP A 47 9.36 -3.51 14.77
N SER A 48 10.13 -2.42 14.72
CA SER A 48 9.59 -1.06 14.78
C SER A 48 8.75 -0.74 13.54
N VAL A 49 9.20 -1.16 12.35
CA VAL A 49 8.46 -0.97 11.10
C VAL A 49 7.17 -1.81 11.08
N PHE A 50 7.22 -3.04 11.58
CA PHE A 50 6.04 -3.90 11.73
C PHE A 50 4.98 -3.20 12.58
N MET A 51 5.36 -2.76 13.78
CA MET A 51 4.45 -2.12 14.72
C MET A 51 3.92 -0.79 14.16
N ALA A 52 4.78 0.03 13.56
CA ALA A 52 4.38 1.28 12.91
C ALA A 52 3.38 1.03 11.78
N THR A 53 3.60 0.00 10.95
CA THR A 53 2.70 -0.37 9.85
C THR A 53 1.34 -0.80 10.37
N ALA A 54 1.30 -1.67 11.39
CA ALA A 54 0.07 -2.16 11.99
C ALA A 54 -0.75 -1.02 12.62
N ILE A 55 -0.12 -0.18 13.43
CA ILE A 55 -0.77 0.95 14.11
C ILE A 55 -1.26 1.99 13.09
N ALA A 56 -0.42 2.37 12.12
CA ALA A 56 -0.81 3.36 11.11
C ALA A 56 -1.99 2.86 10.26
N SER A 57 -1.99 1.59 9.85
CA SER A 57 -3.08 0.98 9.08
C SER A 57 -4.37 0.90 9.90
N ALA A 58 -4.27 0.54 11.18
CA ALA A 58 -5.41 0.50 12.09
C ALA A 58 -6.02 1.90 12.28
N ILE A 59 -5.20 2.93 12.53
CA ILE A 59 -5.66 4.31 12.67
C ILE A 59 -6.29 4.80 11.37
N ALA A 60 -5.64 4.61 10.23
CA ALA A 60 -6.15 5.05 8.93
C ALA A 60 -7.50 4.38 8.60
N THR A 61 -7.62 3.08 8.85
CA THR A 61 -8.87 2.33 8.64
C THR A 61 -9.96 2.78 9.62
N LEU A 62 -9.63 3.08 10.88
CA LEU A 62 -10.58 3.62 11.85
C LEU A 62 -11.07 5.02 11.46
N VAL A 63 -10.18 5.89 10.97
CA VAL A 63 -10.56 7.22 10.46
C VAL A 63 -11.51 7.08 9.28
N MET A 64 -11.22 6.17 8.33
CA MET A 64 -12.13 5.90 7.21
C MET A 64 -13.49 5.38 7.67
N ALA A 65 -13.51 4.46 8.64
CA ALA A 65 -14.74 3.92 9.18
C ALA A 65 -15.58 4.98 9.92
N LEU A 66 -14.96 5.78 10.79
CA LEU A 66 -15.70 6.67 11.70
C LEU A 66 -16.00 8.05 11.08
N VAL A 67 -15.08 8.60 10.30
CA VAL A 67 -15.19 9.95 9.72
C VAL A 67 -15.81 9.88 8.33
N ALA A 68 -15.20 9.11 7.43
CA ALA A 68 -15.67 9.02 6.04
C ALA A 68 -16.88 8.09 5.89
N ARG A 69 -17.10 7.17 6.83
CA ARG A 69 -18.18 6.16 6.81
C ARG A 69 -18.16 5.31 5.54
N LEU A 70 -16.95 5.02 5.06
CA LEU A 70 -16.73 4.22 3.85
C LEU A 70 -16.11 2.87 4.24
N PRO A 71 -16.54 1.76 3.60
CA PRO A 71 -16.03 0.42 3.88
C PRO A 71 -14.66 0.17 3.22
N PHE A 72 -13.68 1.02 3.51
CA PHE A 72 -12.33 0.92 2.95
C PHE A 72 -11.30 0.61 4.03
N ALA A 73 -10.60 -0.51 3.87
CA ALA A 73 -9.42 -0.83 4.66
C ALA A 73 -8.20 -0.16 4.02
N LEU A 74 -7.41 0.54 4.85
CA LEU A 74 -6.23 1.26 4.40
C LEU A 74 -4.97 0.65 5.02
N ALA A 75 -3.98 0.41 4.16
CA ALA A 75 -2.63 0.00 4.53
C ALA A 75 -1.60 0.61 3.56
N PRO A 76 -0.30 0.60 3.92
CA PRO A 76 0.76 1.06 3.03
C PRO A 76 0.71 0.36 1.67
N GLY A 77 0.74 1.17 0.60
CA GLY A 77 0.81 0.67 -0.76
C GLY A 77 2.23 0.21 -1.15
N VAL A 78 2.36 -0.31 -2.37
CA VAL A 78 3.62 -0.84 -2.93
C VAL A 78 4.70 0.25 -3.12
N LEU A 79 4.38 1.53 -2.91
CA LEU A 79 5.37 2.62 -2.97
C LEU A 79 6.54 2.43 -1.98
N SER A 80 6.41 1.60 -0.94
CA SER A 80 7.53 1.25 -0.07
C SER A 80 8.71 0.58 -0.81
N VAL A 81 8.44 -0.10 -1.92
CA VAL A 81 9.46 -0.66 -2.82
C VAL A 81 10.27 0.45 -3.48
N PHE A 82 9.59 1.45 -4.05
CA PHE A 82 10.26 2.60 -4.68
C PHE A 82 11.09 3.38 -3.64
N PHE A 83 10.52 3.61 -2.45
CA PHE A 83 11.21 4.22 -1.33
C PHE A 83 12.53 3.49 -1.00
N ALA A 84 12.48 2.18 -0.81
CA ALA A 84 13.64 1.41 -0.37
C ALA A 84 14.70 1.27 -1.47
N PHE A 85 14.31 0.78 -2.64
CA PHE A 85 15.27 0.41 -3.69
C PHE A 85 15.72 1.60 -4.53
N THR A 86 14.85 2.58 -4.79
CA THR A 86 15.21 3.73 -5.62
C THR A 86 15.77 4.88 -4.79
N VAL A 87 15.04 5.34 -3.78
CA VAL A 87 15.43 6.56 -3.04
C VAL A 87 16.55 6.29 -2.04
N VAL A 88 16.42 5.26 -1.21
CA VAL A 88 17.43 4.98 -0.19
C VAL A 88 18.66 4.29 -0.78
N MET A 89 18.46 3.14 -1.43
CA MET A 89 19.57 2.38 -2.01
C MET A 89 20.12 2.98 -3.30
N GLY A 90 19.25 3.29 -4.27
CA GLY A 90 19.66 3.81 -5.57
C GLY A 90 20.28 5.20 -5.53
N MET A 91 19.72 6.13 -4.74
CA MET A 91 20.22 7.51 -4.62
C MET A 91 21.16 7.71 -3.41
N GLY A 92 21.42 6.67 -2.62
CA GLY A 92 22.31 6.70 -1.46
C GLY A 92 21.87 7.66 -0.34
N LYS A 93 20.56 7.92 -0.20
CA LYS A 93 20.01 8.82 0.83
C LYS A 93 19.64 8.03 2.08
N SER A 94 19.71 8.68 3.25
CA SER A 94 19.29 8.06 4.49
C SER A 94 17.77 7.84 4.50
N TRP A 95 17.32 6.78 5.18
CA TRP A 95 15.89 6.49 5.31
C TRP A 95 15.13 7.61 6.04
N GLN A 96 15.78 8.35 6.95
CA GLN A 96 15.21 9.52 7.62
C GLN A 96 14.95 10.68 6.65
N PHE A 97 15.89 10.93 5.73
CA PHE A 97 15.72 11.93 4.68
C PHE A 97 14.55 11.55 3.77
N ALA A 98 14.49 10.29 3.35
CA ALA A 98 13.41 9.79 2.52
C ALA A 98 12.04 9.87 3.24
N LEU A 99 11.95 9.55 4.54
CA LEU A 99 10.71 9.69 5.31
C LEU A 99 10.26 11.17 5.40
N THR A 100 11.21 12.09 5.52
CA THR A 100 10.91 13.53 5.54
C THR A 100 10.36 13.98 4.19
N ALA A 101 10.92 13.48 3.08
CA ALA A 101 10.39 13.74 1.74
C ALA A 101 8.98 13.19 1.56
N VAL A 102 8.68 11.97 2.05
CA VAL A 102 7.33 11.38 2.04
C VAL A 102 6.35 12.21 2.87
N PHE A 103 6.77 12.69 4.03
CA PHE A 103 5.93 13.56 4.86
C PHE A 103 5.60 14.89 4.16
N LEU A 104 6.60 15.53 3.53
CA LEU A 104 6.38 16.75 2.75
C LEU A 104 5.51 16.51 1.52
N GLU A 105 5.69 15.38 0.83
CA GLU A 105 4.83 14.97 -0.28
C GLU A 105 3.38 14.82 0.19
N GLY A 106 3.13 14.23 1.36
CA GLY A 106 1.79 14.16 1.95
C GLY A 106 1.15 15.53 2.20
N ILE A 107 1.92 16.51 2.69
CA ILE A 107 1.44 17.89 2.85
C ILE A 107 1.10 18.52 1.50
N ILE A 108 1.99 18.37 0.51
CA ILE A 108 1.76 18.88 -0.85
C ILE A 108 0.51 18.22 -1.45
N PHE A 109 0.34 16.91 -1.26
CA PHE A 109 -0.82 16.17 -1.75
C PHE A 109 -2.13 16.65 -1.12
N LEU A 110 -2.14 16.95 0.18
CA LEU A 110 -3.29 17.56 0.86
C LEU A 110 -3.63 18.93 0.26
N LEU A 111 -2.63 19.78 0.01
CA LEU A 111 -2.82 21.09 -0.62
C LEU A 111 -3.38 20.96 -2.04
N LEU A 112 -2.80 20.08 -2.87
CA LEU A 112 -3.27 19.83 -4.24
C LEU A 112 -4.69 19.26 -4.27
N THR A 113 -5.05 18.42 -3.30
CA THR A 113 -6.41 17.89 -3.15
C THR A 113 -7.39 18.99 -2.76
N ALA A 114 -7.03 19.88 -1.82
CA ALA A 114 -7.85 21.02 -1.44
C ALA A 114 -8.08 22.01 -2.61
N LEU A 115 -7.11 22.13 -3.53
CA LEU A 115 -7.19 22.99 -4.71
C LEU A 115 -7.82 22.29 -5.93
N ASN A 116 -8.33 21.05 -5.79
CA ASN A 116 -8.90 20.22 -6.88
C ASN A 116 -7.96 19.97 -8.08
N VAL A 117 -6.66 20.26 -7.95
CA VAL A 117 -5.66 20.06 -9.00
C VAL A 117 -5.47 18.56 -9.31
N ARG A 118 -5.72 17.69 -8.33
CA ARG A 118 -5.68 16.23 -8.47
C ARG A 118 -6.50 15.72 -9.65
N GLU A 119 -7.70 16.26 -9.85
CA GLU A 119 -8.61 15.81 -10.91
C GLU A 119 -8.09 16.21 -12.30
N ALA A 120 -7.52 17.41 -12.42
CA ALA A 120 -6.89 17.87 -13.65
C ALA A 120 -5.69 16.98 -14.05
N ILE A 121 -4.86 16.58 -13.08
CA ILE A 121 -3.74 15.66 -13.32
C ILE A 121 -4.26 14.31 -13.81
N ILE A 122 -5.24 13.72 -13.13
CA ILE A 122 -5.78 12.41 -13.52
C ILE A 122 -6.40 12.47 -14.93
N ASN A 123 -7.15 13.53 -15.24
CA ASN A 123 -7.79 13.72 -16.55
C ASN A 123 -6.79 13.98 -17.69
N SER A 124 -5.58 14.45 -17.38
CA SER A 124 -4.50 14.60 -18.36
C SER A 124 -3.87 13.27 -18.79
N ILE A 125 -4.02 12.21 -17.98
CA ILE A 125 -3.45 10.88 -18.26
C ILE A 125 -4.39 10.12 -19.22
N PRO A 126 -3.92 9.73 -20.42
CA PRO A 126 -4.73 8.97 -21.37
C PRO A 126 -5.26 7.67 -20.76
N ALA A 127 -6.50 7.30 -21.09
CA ALA A 127 -7.15 6.12 -20.52
C ALA A 127 -6.35 4.82 -20.71
N ASN A 128 -5.63 4.70 -21.84
CA ASN A 128 -4.76 3.56 -22.12
C ASN A 128 -3.60 3.46 -21.11
N VAL A 129 -2.93 4.58 -20.83
CA VAL A 129 -1.83 4.64 -19.85
C VAL A 129 -2.34 4.30 -18.45
N ARG A 130 -3.51 4.82 -18.08
CA ARG A 130 -4.12 4.55 -16.77
C ARG A 130 -4.40 3.06 -16.56
N LYS A 131 -4.89 2.36 -17.59
CA LYS A 131 -5.15 0.91 -17.54
C LYS A 131 -3.85 0.10 -17.47
N SER A 132 -2.82 0.51 -18.20
CA SER A 132 -1.51 -0.17 -18.20
C SER A 132 -0.83 -0.14 -16.82
N ILE A 133 -1.00 0.92 -16.03
CA ILE A 133 -0.44 1.02 -14.67
C ILE A 133 -0.93 -0.13 -13.78
N SER A 134 -2.24 -0.41 -13.79
CA SER A 134 -2.82 -1.49 -12.98
C SER A 134 -2.28 -2.86 -13.38
N VAL A 135 -2.14 -3.12 -14.69
CA VAL A 135 -1.56 -4.37 -15.21
C VAL A 135 -0.09 -4.50 -14.81
N GLY A 136 0.68 -3.42 -14.92
CA GLY A 136 2.09 -3.40 -14.54
C GLY A 136 2.32 -3.69 -13.06
N ILE A 137 1.54 -3.07 -12.17
CA ILE A 137 1.62 -3.33 -10.73
C ILE A 137 1.26 -4.79 -10.42
N GLY A 138 0.19 -5.32 -11.04
CA GLY A 138 -0.21 -6.72 -10.84
C GLY A 138 0.87 -7.72 -11.29
N LEU A 139 1.46 -7.49 -12.47
CA LEU A 139 2.53 -8.35 -13.00
C LEU A 139 3.79 -8.26 -12.12
N PHE A 140 4.13 -7.07 -11.62
CA PHE A 140 5.28 -6.88 -10.73
C PHE A 140 5.09 -7.61 -9.39
N ILE A 141 3.91 -7.50 -8.77
CA ILE A 141 3.62 -8.24 -7.52
C ILE A 141 3.67 -9.76 -7.76
N ALA A 142 3.13 -10.25 -8.88
CA ALA A 142 3.19 -11.66 -9.24
C ALA A 142 4.64 -12.14 -9.42
N PHE A 143 5.49 -11.34 -10.06
CA PHE A 143 6.91 -11.62 -10.23
C PHE A 143 7.66 -11.74 -8.89
N ILE A 144 7.45 -10.79 -7.97
CA ILE A 144 8.03 -10.87 -6.62
C ILE A 144 7.52 -12.11 -5.87
N GLY A 145 6.24 -12.45 -6.02
CA GLY A 145 5.66 -13.67 -5.47
C GLY A 145 6.37 -14.93 -5.97
N PHE A 146 6.61 -15.04 -7.28
CA PHE A 146 7.33 -16.15 -7.89
C PHE A 146 8.80 -16.24 -7.45
N GLN A 147 9.47 -15.10 -7.25
CA GLN A 147 10.83 -15.09 -6.69
C GLN A 147 10.87 -15.60 -5.25
N ASN A 148 9.91 -15.18 -4.41
CA ASN A 148 9.87 -15.58 -2.99
C ASN A 148 9.61 -17.09 -2.80
N VAL A 149 8.90 -17.74 -3.71
CA VAL A 149 8.66 -19.21 -3.66
C VAL A 149 9.72 -20.02 -4.42
N GLY A 150 10.75 -19.35 -4.97
CA GLY A 150 11.85 -19.99 -5.69
C GLY A 150 11.58 -20.35 -7.15
N LEU A 151 10.38 -20.09 -7.67
CA LEU A 151 10.02 -20.40 -9.08
C LEU A 151 10.77 -19.53 -10.09
N ILE A 152 11.15 -18.32 -9.71
CA ILE A 152 12.03 -17.44 -10.50
C ILE A 152 13.30 -17.22 -9.70
N VAL A 153 14.44 -17.64 -10.26
CA VAL A 153 15.76 -17.43 -9.66
C VAL A 153 16.64 -16.58 -10.58
N ASN A 154 17.64 -15.92 -10.01
CA ASN A 154 18.60 -15.14 -10.80
C ASN A 154 19.42 -16.08 -11.69
N SER A 155 19.67 -15.64 -12.92
CA SER A 155 20.59 -16.29 -13.86
C SER A 155 21.57 -15.26 -14.39
N GLU A 156 22.87 -15.55 -14.35
CA GLU A 156 23.89 -14.64 -14.91
C GLU A 156 23.74 -14.47 -16.43
N ALA A 157 23.08 -15.42 -17.11
CA ALA A 157 22.90 -15.40 -18.57
C ALA A 157 21.69 -14.58 -19.04
N THR A 158 20.60 -14.56 -18.27
CA THR A 158 19.31 -13.97 -18.69
C THR A 158 18.67 -13.05 -17.64
N LEU A 159 19.39 -12.72 -16.56
CA LEU A 159 18.90 -12.05 -15.34
C LEU A 159 17.86 -12.87 -14.56
N VAL A 160 17.03 -13.68 -15.22
CA VAL A 160 16.00 -14.54 -14.62
C VAL A 160 15.96 -15.93 -15.28
N GLN A 161 15.74 -16.99 -14.51
CA GLN A 161 15.47 -18.35 -14.99
C GLN A 161 14.41 -19.04 -14.12
N LEU A 162 13.80 -20.09 -14.66
CA LEU A 162 12.90 -20.98 -13.89
C LEU A 162 13.74 -21.83 -12.93
N GLY A 163 13.30 -21.93 -11.67
CA GLY A 163 14.00 -22.63 -10.58
C GLY A 163 13.08 -23.57 -9.80
#